data_AF-A0A5N6THM9-F1
#
_entry.id   AF-A0A5N6THM9-F1
#
_cell.length_a   1.000
_cell.length_b   1.000
_cell.length_c   1.000
_cell.angle_alpha   90.00
_cell.angle_beta   90.00
_cell.angle_gamma   90.00
#
_symmetry.space_group_name_H-M   'P 1'
#
loop_
_entity.id
_entity.type
_entity.pdbx_description
1 polymer ?
#
loop_
_entity_poly.entity_id
_entity_poly.type
_entity_poly.pdbx_seq_one_letter_code
_entity_poly.pdbx_strand_id
1 'polypeptide(L)'
;MNTSSESPSGSSGARTEKKKRPIYACLPCHKRRVKCDHLKPCTPCCLRGTPSQCEFTEEGSNAHMLQSDLIKNLTEECAYLENRLAELESQQPNTKERCKSDKYIYFSHL
;
A
#
# COMPACT_ATOMS: atom_id res chain seq x y z
N MET A 1 59.16 25.28 20.46
CA MET A 1 58.93 24.20 21.43
C MET A 1 58.34 24.78 22.70
N ASN A 2 57.03 24.68 22.89
CA ASN A 2 56.40 24.53 24.22
C ASN A 2 54.94 24.09 24.01
N THR A 3 54.60 23.02 24.72
CA THR A 3 53.33 22.32 24.74
C THR A 3 52.61 22.68 26.04
N SER A 4 51.35 23.08 25.99
CA SER A 4 50.36 22.98 27.08
C SER A 4 48.99 23.23 26.41
N SER A 5 48.20 22.21 26.09
CA SER A 5 47.38 21.38 26.98
C SER A 5 46.24 22.17 27.62
N GLU A 6 45.23 22.54 26.83
CA GLU A 6 43.92 22.92 27.37
C GLU A 6 42.86 21.95 26.84
N SER A 7 42.44 21.08 27.76
CA SER A 7 41.34 20.13 27.61
C SER A 7 40.01 20.88 27.64
N PRO A 8 39.10 20.70 26.67
CA PRO A 8 37.71 21.05 26.89
C PRO A 8 37.04 19.93 27.70
N SER A 9 36.94 20.13 29.02
CA SER A 9 35.94 19.45 29.85
C SER A 9 34.55 19.97 29.45
N GLY A 10 34.03 19.44 28.35
CA GLY A 10 32.63 19.56 27.97
C GLY A 10 31.86 18.40 28.59
N SER A 11 31.23 18.66 29.75
CA SER A 11 30.36 17.72 30.45
C SER A 11 29.45 16.96 29.49
N SER A 12 29.62 15.65 29.43
CA SER A 12 28.72 14.69 28.80
C SER A 12 27.40 14.66 29.57
N GLY A 13 26.59 15.70 29.37
CA GLY A 13 25.17 15.64 29.66
C GLY A 13 24.58 14.56 28.76
N ALA A 14 24.28 13.41 29.34
CA ALA A 14 23.47 12.36 28.73
C ALA A 14 22.12 13.00 28.35
N ARG A 15 22.06 13.52 27.13
CA ARG A 15 20.82 14.01 26.54
C ARG A 15 19.96 12.78 26.39
N THR A 16 18.97 12.63 27.27
CA THR A 16 17.89 11.67 27.10
C THR A 16 17.37 11.87 25.68
N GLU A 17 17.70 10.93 24.80
CA GLU A 17 17.41 11.05 23.38
C GLU A 17 15.89 11.03 23.26
N LYS A 18 15.29 12.22 23.11
CA LYS A 18 13.86 12.36 22.90
C LYS A 18 13.57 11.59 21.62
N LYS A 19 12.93 10.42 21.74
CA LYS A 19 12.52 9.57 20.61
C LYS A 19 11.85 10.48 19.59
N LYS A 20 12.54 10.71 18.47
CA LYS A 20 12.02 11.56 17.40
C LYS A 20 10.75 10.89 16.88
N ARG A 21 9.72 11.70 16.60
CA ARG A 21 8.47 11.18 16.06
C ARG A 21 8.77 10.43 14.75
N PRO A 22 8.18 9.24 14.52
CA PRO A 22 8.42 8.48 13.31
C PRO A 22 7.97 9.26 12.07
N ILE A 23 8.71 9.10 10.97
CA ILE A 23 8.43 9.79 9.71
C ILE A 23 7.76 8.79 8.76
N TYR A 24 6.47 8.96 8.53
CA TYR A 24 5.71 8.09 7.62
C TYR A 24 5.80 8.49 6.14
N ALA A 25 6.11 9.77 5.88
CA ALA A 25 6.32 10.25 4.52
C ALA A 25 7.69 9.83 3.97
N CYS A 26 7.80 9.70 2.65
CA CYS A 26 9.09 9.49 2.00
C CYS A 26 10.09 10.59 2.38
N LEU A 27 11.38 10.26 2.56
CA LEU A 27 12.43 11.22 2.97
C LEU A 27 12.48 12.47 2.05
N PRO A 28 12.41 12.34 0.71
CA PRO A 28 12.33 13.51 -0.16
C PRO A 28 11.05 14.34 0.01
N CYS A 29 9.92 13.72 0.33
CA CYS A 29 8.62 14.37 0.52
C CYS A 29 8.61 15.15 1.83
N HIS A 30 9.11 14.51 2.90
CA HIS A 30 9.28 15.09 4.22
C HIS A 30 10.22 16.31 4.16
N LYS A 31 11.36 16.19 3.47
CA LYS A 31 12.31 17.30 3.27
C LYS A 31 11.68 18.48 2.52
N ARG A 32 10.85 18.21 1.52
CA ARG A 32 10.15 19.24 0.72
C ARG A 32 8.86 19.75 1.36
N ARG A 33 8.43 19.17 2.48
CA ARG A 33 7.17 19.48 3.18
C ARG A 33 5.93 19.41 2.27
N VAL A 34 5.90 18.43 1.37
CA VAL A 34 4.75 18.14 0.50
C VAL A 34 4.02 16.88 0.95
N LYS A 35 2.74 16.75 0.57
CA LYS A 35 1.97 15.52 0.81
C LYS A 35 2.62 14.34 0.09
N CYS A 36 2.79 13.23 0.80
CA CYS A 36 3.27 11.97 0.26
C CYS A 36 2.08 11.01 0.13
N ASP A 37 1.97 10.32 -1.00
CA ASP A 37 0.92 9.30 -1.19
C ASP A 37 1.33 7.93 -0.60
N HIS A 38 2.48 7.88 0.08
CA HIS A 38 3.04 6.69 0.74
C HIS A 38 3.25 5.45 -0.14
N LEU A 39 3.18 5.60 -1.46
CA LEU A 39 3.57 4.58 -2.44
C LEU A 39 5.09 4.61 -2.69
N LYS A 40 5.68 3.49 -3.14
CA LYS A 40 7.10 3.42 -3.53
C LYS A 40 7.26 2.98 -4.99
N PRO A 41 7.85 3.82 -5.87
CA PRO A 41 8.13 5.24 -5.65
C PRO A 41 6.83 6.08 -5.54
N CYS A 42 6.89 7.16 -4.76
CA CYS A 42 5.73 8.01 -4.52
C CYS A 42 5.38 8.82 -5.78
N THR A 43 4.09 9.10 -6.03
CA THR A 43 3.68 9.91 -7.21
C THR A 43 4.41 11.26 -7.29
N PRO A 44 4.55 12.06 -6.20
CA PRO A 44 5.35 13.28 -6.24
C PRO A 44 6.83 13.06 -6.61
N CYS A 45 7.38 11.89 -6.29
CA CYS A 45 8.76 11.52 -6.57
C CYS A 45 8.92 11.14 -8.06
N CYS A 46 7.94 10.42 -8.60
CA CYS A 46 7.85 10.09 -10.02
C CYS A 46 7.69 11.35 -10.87
N LEU A 47 6.77 12.24 -10.51
CA LEU A 47 6.52 13.50 -11.23
C LEU A 47 7.74 14.43 -11.25
N ARG A 48 8.62 14.32 -10.25
CA ARG A 48 9.88 15.09 -10.18
C ARG A 48 11.03 14.43 -10.94
N GLY A 49 10.84 13.24 -11.50
CA GLY A 49 11.89 12.50 -12.18
C GLY A 49 12.95 11.91 -11.23
N THR A 50 12.64 11.78 -9.94
CA THR A 50 13.57 11.19 -8.94
C THR A 50 12.94 9.99 -8.21
N PRO A 51 12.46 8.95 -8.93
CA PRO A 51 11.88 7.78 -8.30
C PRO A 51 12.91 6.96 -7.51
N SER A 52 14.17 6.93 -7.98
CA SER A 52 15.28 6.21 -7.33
C SER A 52 15.65 6.77 -5.95
N GLN A 53 15.34 8.03 -5.69
CA GLN A 53 15.59 8.70 -4.40
C GLN A 53 14.41 8.54 -3.43
N CYS A 54 13.32 7.88 -3.83
CA CYS A 54 12.13 7.70 -3.00
C CYS A 54 12.36 6.63 -1.93
N GLU A 55 12.93 7.07 -0.81
CA GLU A 55 13.25 6.22 0.33
C GLU A 55 12.37 6.56 1.54
N PHE A 56 12.04 5.54 2.33
CA PHE A 56 11.27 5.64 3.57
C PHE A 56 12.16 5.20 4.73
N THR A 57 11.91 5.70 5.94
CA THR A 57 12.57 5.14 7.14
C THR A 57 12.03 3.74 7.43
N GLU A 58 12.70 2.98 8.30
CA GLU A 58 12.26 1.63 8.70
C GLU A 58 10.79 1.61 9.16
N GLU A 59 10.36 2.62 9.93
CA GLU A 59 8.98 2.73 10.41
C GLU A 59 7.98 2.96 9.27
N GLY A 60 8.36 3.76 8.27
CA GLY A 60 7.55 3.99 7.06
C GLY A 60 7.59 2.82 6.07
N SER A 61 8.69 2.08 6.03
CA SER A 61 8.92 0.94 5.13
C SER A 61 8.02 -0.25 5.48
N ASN A 62 7.84 -0.53 6.78
CA ASN A 62 6.95 -1.60 7.25
C ASN A 62 5.51 -1.42 6.74
N ALA A 63 5.01 -0.18 6.67
CA ALA A 63 3.68 0.10 6.13
C ALA A 63 3.59 -0.25 4.63
N HIS A 64 4.63 0.02 3.86
CA HIS A 64 4.68 -0.32 2.42
C HIS A 64 4.72 -1.83 2.18
N MET A 65 5.50 -2.58 2.97
CA MET A 65 5.57 -4.04 2.84
C MET A 65 4.18 -4.66 3.06
N LEU A 66 3.47 -4.22 4.11
CA LEU A 66 2.10 -4.68 4.40
C LEU A 66 1.12 -4.33 3.27
N GLN A 67 1.23 -3.16 2.66
CA GLN A 67 0.39 -2.78 1.51
C GLN A 67 0.65 -3.66 0.28
N SER A 68 1.92 -3.94 -0.02
CA SER A 68 2.30 -4.81 -1.14
C SER A 68 1.68 -6.21 -1.01
N ASP A 69 1.76 -6.81 0.17
CA ASP A 69 1.24 -8.17 0.37
C ASP A 69 -0.29 -8.21 0.34
N LEU A 70 -0.96 -7.18 0.89
CA LEU A 70 -2.40 -7.05 0.76
C LEU A 70 -2.84 -6.89 -0.70
N ILE A 71 -2.13 -6.08 -1.50
CA ILE A 71 -2.42 -5.91 -2.93
C ILE A 71 -2.29 -7.25 -3.66
N LYS A 72 -1.21 -8.01 -3.42
CA LYS A 72 -1.02 -9.33 -4.04
C LYS A 72 -2.18 -10.28 -3.71
N ASN A 73 -2.53 -10.41 -2.44
CA ASN A 73 -3.62 -11.27 -2.00
C ASN A 73 -4.95 -10.86 -2.65
N LEU A 74 -5.26 -9.56 -2.69
CA LEU A 74 -6.47 -9.05 -3.34
C LEU A 74 -6.47 -9.35 -4.85
N THR A 75 -5.33 -9.20 -5.53
CA THR A 75 -5.25 -9.50 -6.96
C THR A 75 -5.43 -10.99 -7.26
N GLU A 76 -4.88 -11.86 -6.41
CA GLU A 76 -5.06 -13.32 -6.51
C GLU A 76 -6.52 -13.72 -6.27
N GLU A 77 -7.16 -13.11 -5.25
CA GLU A 77 -8.57 -13.36 -4.94
C GLU A 77 -9.48 -12.87 -6.07
N CYS A 78 -9.24 -11.68 -6.62
CA CYS A 78 -9.97 -11.19 -7.80
C CYS A 78 -9.83 -12.17 -8.98
N ALA A 79 -8.62 -12.62 -9.29
CA ALA A 79 -8.41 -13.57 -10.39
C ALA A 79 -9.11 -14.91 -10.14
N TYR A 80 -9.10 -15.40 -8.89
CA TYR A 80 -9.81 -16.62 -8.51
C TYR A 80 -11.33 -16.48 -8.69
N LEU A 81 -11.89 -15.37 -8.19
CA LEU A 81 -13.32 -15.11 -8.26
C LEU A 81 -13.79 -14.92 -9.72
N GLU A 82 -13.03 -14.20 -10.53
CA GLU A 82 -13.30 -14.03 -11.96
C GLU A 82 -13.33 -15.38 -12.70
N ASN A 83 -12.34 -16.25 -12.46
CA ASN A 83 -12.32 -17.59 -13.05
C ASN A 83 -13.53 -18.43 -12.60
N ARG A 84 -13.88 -18.37 -11.31
CA ARG A 84 -15.02 -19.12 -10.77
C ARG A 84 -16.36 -18.61 -11.32
N LEU A 85 -16.51 -17.31 -11.50
CA LEU A 85 -17.67 -16.73 -12.17
C LEU A 85 -17.75 -17.19 -13.62
N ALA A 86 -16.65 -17.13 -14.37
CA ALA A 86 -16.62 -17.58 -15.75
C ALA A 86 -16.99 -19.07 -15.90
N GLU A 87 -16.50 -19.93 -14.99
CA GLU A 87 -16.87 -21.35 -14.94
C GLU A 87 -18.37 -21.53 -14.70
N LEU A 88 -18.93 -20.84 -13.69
CA LEU A 88 -20.36 -20.91 -13.39
C LEU A 88 -21.23 -20.32 -14.50
N GLU A 89 -20.80 -19.24 -15.14
CA GLU A 89 -21.48 -18.63 -16.30
C GLU A 89 -21.44 -19.55 -17.53
N SER A 90 -20.35 -20.27 -17.74
CA SER A 90 -20.24 -21.25 -18.84
C SER A 90 -21.15 -22.47 -18.62
N GLN A 91 -21.37 -22.86 -17.36
CA GLN A 91 -22.34 -23.89 -16.98
C GLN A 91 -23.80 -23.37 -17.02
N GLN A 92 -23.98 -22.08 -17.33
CA GLN A 92 -25.26 -21.39 -17.42
C GLN A 92 -25.58 -20.95 -18.87
N PRO A 93 -25.82 -21.87 -19.83
CA PRO A 93 -26.53 -21.49 -21.05
C PRO A 93 -28.03 -21.21 -20.80
N ASN A 94 -28.58 -21.37 -19.59
CA ASN A 94 -30.03 -21.48 -19.41
C ASN A 94 -30.61 -21.16 -18.00
N THR A 95 -30.50 -19.92 -17.49
CA THR A 95 -31.38 -19.48 -16.35
C THR A 95 -32.28 -18.30 -16.67
N LYS A 96 -32.08 -17.60 -17.80
CA LYS A 96 -33.06 -16.61 -18.27
C LYS A 96 -34.31 -17.25 -18.89
N GLU A 97 -34.27 -18.57 -19.17
CA GLU A 97 -35.42 -19.33 -19.68
C GLU A 97 -36.18 -20.12 -18.59
N ARG A 98 -35.59 -20.35 -17.42
CA ARG A 98 -36.27 -21.06 -16.31
C ARG A 98 -37.47 -20.29 -15.73
N CYS A 99 -37.53 -18.97 -15.94
CA CYS A 99 -38.68 -18.15 -15.52
C CYS A 99 -39.76 -17.98 -16.63
N LYS A 100 -39.54 -18.53 -17.83
CA LYS A 100 -40.57 -18.57 -18.88
C LYS A 100 -41.36 -19.88 -18.87
N SER A 101 -40.77 -20.99 -18.42
CA SER A 101 -41.46 -22.28 -18.30
C SER A 101 -42.47 -22.32 -17.16
N ASP A 102 -42.18 -21.66 -16.03
CA ASP A 102 -43.08 -21.69 -14.86
C ASP A 102 -44.33 -20.83 -15.03
N LYS A 103 -44.31 -19.85 -15.97
CA LYS A 103 -45.50 -19.07 -16.34
C LYS A 103 -46.39 -19.78 -17.38
N TYR A 104 -45.83 -20.63 -18.24
CA TYR A 104 -46.60 -21.35 -19.27
C TYR A 104 -47.40 -22.55 -18.71
N ILE A 105 -46.94 -23.15 -17.61
CA ILE A 105 -47.66 -24.23 -16.92
C ILE A 105 -48.93 -23.69 -16.23
N TYR A 106 -48.88 -22.49 -15.64
CA TYR A 106 -50.01 -21.93 -14.88
C TYR A 106 -51.18 -21.43 -15.75
N PHE A 107 -50.94 -21.15 -17.04
CA PHE A 107 -51.96 -20.65 -17.97
C PHE A 107 -52.68 -21.74 -18.77
N SER A 108 -52.23 -23.00 -18.67
CA SER A 108 -52.78 -24.12 -19.45
C SER A 108 -53.82 -24.96 -18.68
N HIS A 109 -54.09 -24.61 -17.42
CA HIS A 109 -55.02 -25.29 -16.51
C HIS A 109 -56.20 -24.40 -16.06
N LEU A 110 -56.38 -23.22 -16.68
CA LEU A 110 -57.63 -22.43 -16.64
C LEU A 110 -58.32 -22.54 -17.99
#